data_AF-C9DRV6-F1
#
_entry.id   AF-C9DRV6-F1
#
_cell.length_a   1.000
_cell.length_b   1.000
_cell.length_c   1.000
_cell.angle_alpha   90.00
_cell.angle_beta   90.00
_cell.angle_gamma   90.00
#
_symmetry.space_group_name_H-M   'P 1'
#
loop_
_entity.id
_entity.type
_entity.pdbx_description
1 polymer ?
#
loop_
_entity_poly.entity_id
_entity_poly.type
_entity_poly.pdbx_seq_one_letter_code
_entity_poly.pdbx_strand_id
1 'polypeptide(L)'
;PRPTGLAADIRWTAYGVPHIRAKDERGLGYGIGYAYARDNACLLAEEIVTARGERARYFGSEGKSSAELDNLPSDIFYAWLNQPEALQAFWQAQTPAVRQLLEGYAAGFNRFLREADGKTTSCLGQPWLRAIATDDLLRLTRRLLVEGGVGQFADALVAAAPPGTEKVALSGEQAFQVAEQRRQRFRLERGSNAIAVGSERSADGKGMLLANPHFPWNGAMRF
;
A
#
# COMPACT_ATOMS: atom_id res chain seq x y z
N PRO A 1 1.69 25.24 26.88
CA PRO A 1 1.39 24.22 25.85
C PRO A 1 2.43 23.09 25.88
N ARG A 2 2.05 21.85 26.22
CA ARG A 2 2.96 20.71 26.06
C ARG A 2 3.30 20.57 24.57
N PRO A 3 4.57 20.41 24.17
CA PRO A 3 4.91 20.17 22.77
C PRO A 3 4.12 18.95 22.29
N THR A 4 3.49 19.06 21.11
CA THR A 4 2.48 18.13 20.56
C THR A 4 3.01 16.74 20.17
N GLY A 5 4.12 16.30 20.76
CA GLY A 5 4.62 14.92 20.73
C GLY A 5 5.20 14.43 19.40
N LEU A 6 4.96 15.12 18.28
CA LEU A 6 5.41 14.72 16.94
C LEU A 6 6.67 15.49 16.53
N ALA A 7 7.84 14.85 16.59
CA ALA A 7 9.10 15.43 16.16
C ALA A 7 10.01 14.37 15.53
N ALA A 8 10.63 14.73 14.41
CA ALA A 8 11.64 13.92 13.73
C ALA A 8 12.72 14.83 13.13
N ASP A 9 13.97 14.38 13.17
CA ASP A 9 15.09 14.93 12.40
C ASP A 9 15.22 14.09 11.12
N ILE A 10 15.16 14.73 9.96
CA ILE A 10 15.29 14.06 8.66
C ILE A 10 16.52 14.62 7.96
N ARG A 11 17.47 13.74 7.67
CA ARG A 11 18.65 14.06 6.85
C ARG A 11 18.56 13.30 5.53
N TRP A 12 18.78 13.98 4.42
CA TRP A 12 18.83 13.35 3.10
C TRP A 12 20.26 13.24 2.62
N THR A 13 20.62 12.06 2.11
CA THR A 13 21.93 11.83 1.47
C THR A 13 21.78 11.73 -0.04
N ALA A 14 22.86 11.40 -0.75
CA ALA A 14 22.83 11.15 -2.19
C ALA A 14 21.67 10.22 -2.59
N TYR A 15 21.13 10.45 -3.79
CA TYR A 15 19.93 9.78 -4.31
C TYR A 15 18.63 10.08 -3.54
N GLY A 16 18.65 11.06 -2.63
CA GLY A 16 17.46 11.46 -1.89
C GLY A 16 17.08 10.51 -0.75
N VAL A 17 17.98 9.63 -0.32
CA VAL A 17 17.70 8.64 0.75
C VAL A 17 17.49 9.36 2.10
N PRO A 18 16.30 9.23 2.73
CA PRO A 18 16.03 9.83 4.03
C PRO A 18 16.57 8.97 5.18
N HIS A 19 17.25 9.62 6.12
CA HIS A 19 17.65 9.06 7.42
C HIS A 19 16.84 9.76 8.51
N ILE A 20 15.83 9.07 9.04
CA ILE A 20 14.90 9.62 10.02
C ILE A 20 15.35 9.25 11.44
N ARG A 21 15.51 10.25 12.31
CA ARG A 21 15.72 10.06 13.75
C ARG A 21 14.55 10.63 14.53
N ALA A 22 14.08 9.86 15.50
CA ALA A 22 13.05 10.28 16.45
C ALA A 22 13.29 9.62 17.81
N LYS A 23 12.66 10.15 18.85
CA LYS A 23 12.77 9.63 20.22
C LYS A 23 11.77 8.52 20.55
N ASP A 24 10.76 8.34 19.69
CA ASP A 24 9.66 7.39 19.84
C ASP A 24 9.07 7.04 18.46
N GLU A 25 8.24 5.99 18.43
CA GLU A 25 7.58 5.48 17.23
C GLU A 25 6.67 6.51 16.56
N ARG A 26 6.00 7.36 17.34
CA ARG A 26 5.12 8.39 16.81
C ARG A 26 5.91 9.43 16.01
N GLY A 27 7.03 9.90 16.55
CA GLY A 27 7.96 10.77 15.84
C GLY A 27 8.59 10.07 14.63
N LEU A 28 8.96 8.79 14.76
CA LEU A 28 9.57 8.04 13.65
C LEU A 28 8.60 7.90 12.47
N GLY A 29 7.36 7.47 12.75
CA GLY A 29 6.29 7.40 11.77
C GLY A 29 6.06 8.76 11.10
N TYR A 30 6.04 9.84 11.88
CA TYR A 30 5.89 11.20 11.35
C TYR A 30 6.96 11.59 10.33
N GLY A 31 8.23 11.31 10.63
CA GLY A 31 9.31 11.57 9.68
C GLY A 31 9.21 10.71 8.42
N ILE A 32 8.84 9.42 8.56
CA ILE A 32 8.66 8.50 7.43
C ILE A 32 7.53 8.97 6.52
N GLY A 33 6.35 9.25 7.08
CA GLY A 33 5.19 9.69 6.31
C GLY A 33 5.45 10.99 5.56
N TYR A 34 6.14 11.96 6.19
CA TYR A 34 6.52 13.21 5.55
C TYR A 34 7.53 13.00 4.41
N ALA A 35 8.59 12.22 4.65
CA ALA A 35 9.62 11.94 3.64
C ALA A 35 9.04 11.18 2.45
N TYR A 36 8.22 10.15 2.68
CA TYR A 36 7.60 9.38 1.62
C TYR A 36 6.60 10.23 0.81
N ALA A 37 5.80 11.06 1.46
CA ALA A 37 4.87 11.97 0.79
C ALA A 37 5.60 12.93 -0.16
N ARG A 38 6.73 13.48 0.27
CA ARG A 38 7.57 14.37 -0.56
C ARG A 38 7.92 13.75 -1.91
N ASP A 39 8.22 12.45 -1.90
CA ASP A 39 8.74 11.75 -3.07
C ASP A 39 7.62 10.99 -3.83
N ASN A 40 6.49 10.66 -3.17
CA ASN A 40 5.50 9.70 -3.68
C ASN A 40 4.03 10.01 -3.33
N ALA A 41 3.66 11.25 -2.97
CA ALA A 41 2.28 11.57 -2.55
C ALA A 41 1.20 11.12 -3.55
N CYS A 42 1.41 11.34 -4.84
CA CYS A 42 0.43 10.95 -5.87
C CYS A 42 0.20 9.45 -5.93
N LEU A 43 1.30 8.68 -5.89
CA LEU A 43 1.25 7.23 -5.86
C LEU A 43 0.47 6.76 -4.63
N LEU A 44 0.83 7.23 -3.43
CA LEU A 44 0.15 6.76 -2.22
C LEU A 44 -1.34 7.12 -2.22
N ALA A 45 -1.69 8.33 -2.65
CA ALA A 45 -3.07 8.79 -2.70
C ALA A 45 -3.92 7.92 -3.65
N GLU A 46 -3.43 7.62 -4.86
CA GLU A 46 -4.14 6.72 -5.79
C GLU A 46 -4.29 5.30 -5.22
N GLU A 47 -3.27 4.77 -4.55
CA GLU A 47 -3.36 3.42 -3.97
C GLU A 47 -4.29 3.35 -2.76
N ILE A 48 -4.43 4.45 -2.02
CA ILE A 48 -5.44 4.59 -0.97
C ILE A 48 -6.84 4.65 -1.58
N VAL A 49 -7.05 5.39 -2.68
CA VAL A 49 -8.33 5.37 -3.42
C VAL A 49 -8.69 3.94 -3.82
N THR A 50 -7.72 3.18 -4.34
CA THR A 50 -7.88 1.76 -4.64
C THR A 50 -8.30 0.96 -3.41
N ALA A 51 -7.54 1.05 -2.31
CA ALA A 51 -7.78 0.22 -1.12
C ALA A 51 -9.03 0.64 -0.31
N ARG A 52 -9.55 1.85 -0.52
CA ARG A 52 -10.86 2.30 -0.01
C ARG A 52 -12.04 1.85 -0.87
N GLY A 53 -11.78 1.40 -2.10
CA GLY A 53 -12.79 1.08 -3.08
C GLY A 53 -13.52 2.33 -3.60
N GLU A 54 -12.76 3.37 -3.94
CA GLU A 54 -13.29 4.64 -4.43
C GLU A 54 -12.82 4.98 -5.86
N ARG A 55 -12.23 4.05 -6.62
CA ARG A 55 -11.68 4.33 -7.94
C ARG A 55 -12.75 4.76 -8.94
N ALA A 56 -13.87 4.07 -9.01
CA ALA A 56 -14.95 4.37 -9.95
C ALA A 56 -15.55 5.77 -9.71
N ARG A 57 -15.52 6.25 -8.45
CA ARG A 57 -15.94 7.61 -8.08
C ARG A 57 -15.04 8.69 -8.70
N TYR A 58 -13.72 8.48 -8.73
CA TYR A 58 -12.76 9.49 -9.17
C TYR A 58 -12.30 9.31 -10.62
N PHE A 59 -12.31 8.08 -11.12
CA PHE A 59 -11.68 7.69 -12.39
C PHE A 59 -12.64 6.99 -13.36
N GLY A 60 -13.94 6.90 -13.02
CA GLY A 60 -14.95 6.21 -13.83
C GLY A 60 -14.81 4.69 -13.80
N SER A 61 -15.80 3.98 -14.36
CA SER A 61 -15.85 2.51 -14.37
C SER A 61 -14.89 1.86 -15.36
N GLU A 62 -14.52 2.55 -16.44
CA GLU A 62 -13.70 2.01 -17.55
C GLU A 62 -12.19 2.03 -17.25
N GLY A 63 -11.77 2.81 -16.26
CA GLY A 63 -10.36 2.85 -15.84
C GLY A 63 -9.95 1.57 -15.10
N LYS A 64 -8.64 1.41 -14.93
CA LYS A 64 -8.04 0.30 -14.18
C LYS A 64 -7.23 0.81 -12.99
N SER A 65 -7.08 -0.06 -11.97
CA SER A 65 -6.09 0.12 -10.91
C SER A 65 -4.69 -0.23 -11.40
N SER A 66 -3.67 0.14 -10.62
CA SER A 66 -2.28 -0.26 -10.89
C SER A 66 -2.02 -1.77 -10.84
N ALA A 67 -3.01 -2.55 -10.35
CA ALA A 67 -3.01 -4.02 -10.37
C ALA A 67 -3.80 -4.59 -11.57
N GLU A 68 -4.13 -3.74 -12.56
CA GLU A 68 -4.86 -4.11 -13.78
C GLU A 68 -6.24 -4.73 -13.48
N LEU A 69 -6.89 -4.29 -12.41
CA LEU A 69 -8.31 -4.58 -12.13
C LEU A 69 -9.14 -3.41 -12.62
N ASP A 70 -10.26 -3.69 -13.29
CA ASP A 70 -11.24 -2.67 -13.63
C ASP A 70 -11.72 -1.97 -12.35
N ASN A 71 -11.95 -0.66 -12.43
CA ASN A 71 -12.19 0.18 -11.26
C ASN A 71 -13.40 -0.29 -10.43
N LEU A 72 -14.52 -0.64 -11.07
CA LEU A 72 -15.72 -1.04 -10.34
C LEU A 72 -15.57 -2.41 -9.64
N PRO A 73 -15.07 -3.49 -10.28
CA PRO A 73 -14.73 -4.73 -9.58
C PRO A 73 -13.70 -4.53 -8.47
N SER A 74 -12.66 -3.71 -8.71
CA SER A 74 -11.68 -3.34 -7.69
C SER A 74 -12.37 -2.71 -6.47
N ASP A 75 -13.30 -1.79 -6.70
CA ASP A 75 -14.01 -1.10 -5.62
C ASP A 75 -14.86 -2.05 -4.78
N ILE A 76 -15.61 -2.94 -5.42
CA ILE A 76 -16.43 -3.95 -4.72
C ILE A 76 -15.53 -4.85 -3.86
N PHE A 77 -14.41 -5.33 -4.42
CA PHE A 77 -13.48 -6.18 -3.69
C PHE A 77 -12.87 -5.48 -2.48
N TYR A 78 -12.39 -4.23 -2.62
CA TYR A 78 -11.77 -3.53 -1.50
C TYR A 78 -12.78 -3.02 -0.48
N ALA A 79 -14.00 -2.66 -0.88
CA ALA A 79 -15.09 -2.39 0.05
C ALA A 79 -15.43 -3.64 0.89
N TRP A 80 -15.46 -4.82 0.28
CA TRP A 80 -15.62 -6.10 0.99
C TRP A 80 -14.43 -6.42 1.90
N LEU A 81 -13.20 -6.27 1.43
CA LEU A 81 -11.99 -6.62 2.18
C LEU A 81 -11.78 -5.70 3.39
N ASN A 82 -12.09 -4.42 3.23
CA ASN A 82 -11.78 -3.36 4.19
C ASN A 82 -13.04 -2.79 4.86
N GLN A 83 -13.99 -3.67 5.15
CA GLN A 83 -15.15 -3.36 5.98
C GLN A 83 -14.72 -2.76 7.34
N PRO A 84 -15.50 -1.83 7.92
CA PRO A 84 -15.17 -1.17 9.18
C PRO A 84 -14.81 -2.14 10.31
N GLU A 85 -15.53 -3.25 10.42
CA GLU A 85 -15.34 -4.27 11.45
C GLU A 85 -13.99 -4.98 11.28
N ALA A 86 -13.60 -5.25 10.03
CA ALA A 86 -12.32 -5.87 9.72
C ALA A 86 -11.14 -4.94 10.02
N LEU A 87 -11.30 -3.64 9.78
CA LEU A 87 -10.29 -2.62 10.13
C LEU A 87 -10.19 -2.44 11.64
N GLN A 88 -11.32 -2.40 12.35
CA GLN A 88 -11.35 -2.27 13.80
C GLN A 88 -10.69 -3.47 14.48
N ALA A 89 -11.02 -4.70 14.06
CA ALA A 89 -10.38 -5.90 14.58
C ALA A 89 -8.88 -5.91 14.29
N PHE A 90 -8.47 -5.51 13.08
CA PHE A 90 -7.05 -5.43 12.71
C PHE A 90 -6.29 -4.40 13.56
N TRP A 91 -6.89 -3.22 13.81
CA TRP A 91 -6.33 -2.18 14.67
C TRP A 91 -6.19 -2.64 16.13
N GLN A 92 -7.22 -3.28 16.67
CA GLN A 92 -7.23 -3.79 18.04
C GLN A 92 -6.13 -4.83 18.29
N ALA A 93 -5.74 -5.60 17.26
CA ALA A 93 -4.65 -6.56 17.32
C ALA A 93 -3.24 -5.91 17.28
N GLN A 94 -3.11 -4.64 16.89
CA GLN A 94 -1.80 -3.99 16.80
C GLN A 94 -1.22 -3.63 18.16
N THR A 95 0.10 -3.77 18.29
CA THR A 95 0.85 -3.32 19.46
C THR A 95 0.80 -1.79 19.58
N PRO A 96 0.98 -1.22 20.80
CA PRO A 96 1.02 0.23 20.98
C PRO A 96 2.06 0.94 20.09
N ALA A 97 3.23 0.34 19.91
CA ALA A 97 4.31 0.86 19.05
C ALA A 97 3.85 0.99 17.58
N VAL A 98 3.19 -0.03 17.03
CA VAL A 98 2.69 0.01 15.64
C VAL A 98 1.58 1.05 15.49
N ARG A 99 0.65 1.15 16.46
CA ARG A 99 -0.38 2.19 16.43
C ARG A 99 0.23 3.59 16.39
N GLN A 100 1.26 3.84 17.21
CA GLN A 100 2.00 5.10 17.22
C GLN A 100 2.72 5.38 15.90
N LEU A 101 3.38 4.39 15.30
CA LEU A 101 3.99 4.51 13.97
C LEU A 101 2.98 4.94 12.92
N LEU A 102 1.82 4.28 12.86
CA LEU A 102 0.77 4.56 11.88
C LEU A 102 0.15 5.95 12.08
N GLU A 103 -0.12 6.33 13.33
CA GLU A 103 -0.63 7.67 13.67
C GLU A 103 0.38 8.75 13.30
N GLY A 104 1.66 8.52 13.58
CA GLY A 104 2.76 9.38 13.15
C GLY A 104 2.80 9.51 11.63
N TYR A 105 2.80 8.38 10.92
CA TYR A 105 2.87 8.34 9.46
C TYR A 105 1.76 9.16 8.82
N ALA A 106 0.50 8.92 9.22
CA ALA A 106 -0.64 9.68 8.68
C ALA A 106 -0.47 11.19 8.95
N ALA A 107 -0.04 11.57 10.15
CA ALA A 107 0.21 12.97 10.48
C ALA A 107 1.34 13.60 9.65
N GLY A 108 2.42 12.85 9.38
CA GLY A 108 3.55 13.29 8.57
C GLY A 108 3.18 13.46 7.10
N PHE A 109 2.48 12.48 6.52
CA PHE A 109 1.95 12.55 5.16
C PHE A 109 1.01 13.76 5.01
N ASN A 110 0.06 13.90 5.94
CA ASN A 110 -0.89 15.02 5.94
C ASN A 110 -0.22 16.37 6.12
N ARG A 111 0.92 16.44 6.81
CA ARG A 111 1.71 17.67 6.88
C ARG A 111 2.27 18.04 5.51
N PHE A 112 2.91 17.10 4.83
CA PHE A 112 3.44 17.36 3.49
C PHE A 112 2.34 17.87 2.55
N LEU A 113 1.15 17.26 2.56
CA LEU A 113 0.04 17.73 1.71
C LEU A 113 -0.38 19.18 1.96
N ARG A 114 -0.27 19.68 3.20
CA ARG A 114 -0.57 21.09 3.51
C ARG A 114 0.50 22.05 3.01
N GLU A 115 1.73 21.56 2.84
CA GLU A 115 2.91 22.33 2.45
C GLU A 115 3.25 22.18 0.96
N ALA A 116 2.62 21.23 0.26
CA ALA A 116 2.91 20.91 -1.13
C ALA A 116 2.64 22.10 -2.07
N ASP A 117 3.68 22.52 -2.79
CA ASP A 117 3.67 23.62 -3.76
C ASP A 117 3.68 23.14 -5.22
N GLY A 118 3.67 21.82 -5.43
CA GLY A 118 3.67 21.16 -6.73
C GLY A 118 5.06 20.81 -7.26
N LYS A 119 6.15 21.23 -6.60
CA LYS A 119 7.53 21.00 -7.05
C LYS A 119 7.87 19.51 -7.23
N THR A 120 7.33 18.64 -6.38
CA THR A 120 7.50 17.18 -6.44
C THR A 120 6.16 16.44 -6.47
N THR A 121 5.06 17.11 -6.79
CA THR A 121 3.71 16.53 -6.69
C THR A 121 2.88 16.90 -7.92
N SER A 122 2.88 16.04 -8.93
CA SER A 122 2.21 16.26 -10.22
C SER A 122 0.68 16.26 -10.12
N CYS A 123 0.12 15.64 -9.10
CA CYS A 123 -1.33 15.52 -8.86
C CYS A 123 -1.87 16.61 -7.93
N LEU A 124 -1.13 17.69 -7.69
CA LEU A 124 -1.61 18.77 -6.82
C LEU A 124 -2.91 19.36 -7.38
N GLY A 125 -3.89 19.59 -6.50
CA GLY A 125 -5.22 20.08 -6.86
C GLY A 125 -6.22 19.00 -7.29
N GLN A 126 -5.78 17.75 -7.45
CA GLN A 126 -6.69 16.64 -7.72
C GLN A 126 -7.59 16.34 -6.50
N PRO A 127 -8.88 16.05 -6.68
CA PRO A 127 -9.84 15.89 -5.59
C PRO A 127 -9.57 14.65 -4.72
N TRP A 128 -8.82 13.68 -5.24
CA TRP A 128 -8.40 12.46 -4.56
C TRP A 128 -7.06 12.59 -3.80
N LEU A 129 -6.29 13.67 -4.04
CA LEU A 129 -5.11 13.98 -3.22
C LEU A 129 -5.59 14.63 -1.91
N ARG A 130 -5.83 13.81 -0.89
CA ARG A 130 -6.48 14.22 0.37
C ARG A 130 -5.68 13.76 1.58
N ALA A 131 -5.93 14.41 2.71
CA ALA A 131 -5.44 13.94 3.99
C ALA A 131 -5.95 12.52 4.27
N ILE A 132 -5.07 11.68 4.82
CA ILE A 132 -5.29 10.26 5.08
C ILE A 132 -5.49 9.99 6.58
N ALA A 133 -6.13 8.87 6.90
CA ALA A 133 -6.26 8.37 8.26
C ALA A 133 -5.36 7.14 8.49
N THR A 134 -5.21 6.74 9.76
CA THR A 134 -4.55 5.47 10.11
C THR A 134 -5.22 4.27 9.44
N ASP A 135 -6.55 4.30 9.35
CA ASP A 135 -7.32 3.25 8.68
C ASP A 135 -6.93 3.09 7.21
N ASP A 136 -6.52 4.16 6.51
CA ASP A 136 -6.06 4.05 5.13
C ASP A 136 -4.75 3.26 5.03
N LEU A 137 -3.87 3.40 6.02
CA LEU A 137 -2.65 2.60 6.13
C LEU A 137 -2.98 1.14 6.47
N LEU A 138 -4.01 0.88 7.28
CA LEU A 138 -4.50 -0.48 7.52
C LEU A 138 -5.08 -1.10 6.26
N ARG A 139 -5.83 -0.33 5.46
CA ARG A 139 -6.38 -0.77 4.16
C ARG A 139 -5.27 -1.21 3.21
N LEU A 140 -4.21 -0.41 3.09
CA LEU A 140 -3.03 -0.76 2.28
C LEU A 140 -2.32 -2.01 2.81
N THR A 141 -2.15 -2.10 4.13
CA THR A 141 -1.51 -3.26 4.77
C THR A 141 -2.29 -4.55 4.50
N ARG A 142 -3.63 -4.51 4.66
CA ARG A 142 -4.51 -5.64 4.38
C ARG A 142 -4.57 -6.02 2.91
N ARG A 143 -4.55 -5.03 2.00
CA ARG A 143 -4.39 -5.27 0.56
C ARG A 143 -3.11 -6.06 0.28
N LEU A 144 -1.98 -5.67 0.89
CA LEU A 144 -0.71 -6.38 0.72
C LEU A 144 -0.78 -7.81 1.28
N LEU A 145 -1.41 -7.99 2.45
CA LEU A 145 -1.53 -9.31 3.09
C LEU A 145 -2.25 -10.35 2.22
N VAL A 146 -3.23 -9.92 1.42
CA VAL A 146 -4.02 -10.84 0.59
C VAL A 146 -3.48 -11.03 -0.83
N GLU A 147 -2.39 -10.36 -1.19
CA GLU A 147 -1.78 -10.40 -2.53
C GLU A 147 -1.41 -11.84 -2.95
N GLY A 148 -0.90 -12.66 -2.02
CA GLY A 148 -0.59 -14.07 -2.26
C GLY A 148 -1.80 -15.03 -2.14
N GLY A 149 -3.01 -14.50 -1.95
CA GLY A 149 -4.21 -15.27 -1.66
C GLY A 149 -5.44 -14.70 -2.36
N VAL A 150 -6.46 -14.32 -1.57
CA VAL A 150 -7.77 -13.89 -2.11
C VAL A 150 -7.69 -12.63 -3.00
N GLY A 151 -6.62 -11.83 -2.92
CA GLY A 151 -6.37 -10.73 -3.85
C GLY A 151 -6.25 -11.16 -5.31
N GLN A 152 -5.71 -12.37 -5.57
CA GLN A 152 -5.66 -12.95 -6.93
C GLN A 152 -7.04 -13.35 -7.48
N PHE A 153 -8.05 -13.41 -6.60
CA PHE A 153 -9.42 -13.83 -6.90
C PHE A 153 -10.43 -12.67 -6.86
N ALA A 154 -9.98 -11.42 -6.87
CA ALA A 154 -10.88 -10.26 -6.78
C ALA A 154 -12.00 -10.28 -7.83
N ASP A 155 -11.67 -10.47 -9.11
CA ASP A 155 -12.66 -10.56 -10.20
C ASP A 155 -13.62 -11.76 -10.02
N ALA A 156 -13.09 -12.91 -9.61
CA ALA A 156 -13.90 -14.12 -9.39
C ALA A 156 -14.84 -13.99 -8.18
N LEU A 157 -14.40 -13.32 -7.12
CA LEU A 157 -15.22 -13.02 -5.94
C LEU A 157 -16.38 -12.10 -6.33
N VAL A 158 -16.11 -11.05 -7.11
CA VAL A 158 -17.14 -10.09 -7.55
C VAL A 158 -18.16 -10.76 -8.49
N ALA A 159 -17.71 -11.70 -9.34
CA ALA A 159 -18.59 -12.40 -10.28
C ALA A 159 -19.40 -13.56 -9.65
N ALA A 160 -19.16 -13.89 -8.38
CA ALA A 160 -19.83 -15.00 -7.72
C ALA A 160 -21.29 -14.64 -7.37
N ALA A 161 -22.23 -15.12 -8.19
CA ALA A 161 -23.67 -14.89 -8.02
C ALA A 161 -24.45 -16.21 -7.93
N PRO A 162 -25.52 -16.28 -7.11
CA PRO A 162 -26.40 -17.44 -7.08
C PRO A 162 -27.21 -17.57 -8.39
N PRO A 163 -27.70 -18.78 -8.72
CA PRO A 163 -28.50 -19.00 -9.93
C PRO A 163 -29.76 -18.13 -9.93
N GLY A 164 -30.16 -17.64 -11.11
CA GLY A 164 -31.35 -16.80 -11.29
C GLY A 164 -31.13 -15.30 -11.12
N THR A 165 -29.93 -14.86 -10.75
CA THR A 165 -29.58 -13.42 -10.68
C THR A 165 -29.12 -12.91 -12.05
N GLU A 166 -29.59 -11.73 -12.48
CA GLU A 166 -29.04 -11.08 -13.67
C GLU A 166 -27.54 -10.79 -13.49
N LYS A 167 -26.73 -11.12 -14.50
CA LYS A 167 -25.28 -10.96 -14.46
C LYS A 167 -24.94 -9.49 -14.68
N VAL A 168 -24.29 -8.86 -13.70
CA VAL A 168 -23.82 -7.46 -13.78
C VAL A 168 -22.49 -7.35 -14.56
N ALA A 169 -21.82 -8.47 -14.85
CA ALA A 169 -20.52 -8.51 -15.54
C ALA A 169 -20.23 -9.89 -16.19
N LEU A 170 -18.93 -10.22 -16.38
CA LEU A 170 -18.41 -11.50 -16.86
C LEU A 170 -19.16 -12.70 -16.27
N SER A 171 -19.29 -13.78 -17.04
CA SER A 171 -19.80 -15.04 -16.49
C SER A 171 -18.87 -15.55 -15.38
N GLY A 172 -19.40 -16.24 -14.37
CA GLY A 172 -18.58 -16.81 -13.29
C GLY A 172 -17.45 -17.71 -13.80
N GLU A 173 -17.68 -18.42 -14.91
CA GLU A 173 -16.64 -19.22 -15.59
C GLU A 173 -15.52 -18.34 -16.17
N GLN A 174 -15.85 -17.26 -16.87
CA GLN A 174 -14.86 -16.32 -17.41
C GLN A 174 -14.06 -15.65 -16.30
N ALA A 175 -14.73 -15.24 -15.22
CA ALA A 175 -14.06 -14.62 -14.08
C ALA A 175 -13.10 -15.59 -13.36
N PHE A 176 -13.47 -16.88 -13.26
CA PHE A 176 -12.59 -17.90 -12.71
C PHE A 176 -11.37 -18.16 -13.62
N GLN A 177 -11.55 -18.18 -14.95
CA GLN A 177 -10.43 -18.31 -15.88
C GLN A 177 -9.44 -17.15 -15.75
N VAL A 178 -9.94 -15.91 -15.61
CA VAL A 178 -9.10 -14.73 -15.35
C VAL A 178 -8.35 -14.87 -14.02
N ALA A 179 -9.02 -15.31 -12.95
CA ALA A 179 -8.38 -15.52 -11.65
C ALA A 179 -7.29 -16.61 -11.70
N GLU A 180 -7.52 -17.72 -12.41
CA GLU A 180 -6.51 -18.76 -12.59
C GLU A 180 -5.31 -18.24 -13.40
N GLN A 181 -5.54 -17.46 -14.46
CA GLN A 181 -4.45 -16.82 -15.20
C GLN A 181 -3.65 -15.83 -14.33
N ARG A 182 -4.32 -15.02 -13.51
CA ARG A 182 -3.65 -14.13 -12.53
C ARG A 182 -2.80 -14.94 -11.56
N ARG A 183 -3.34 -16.02 -10.99
CA ARG A 183 -2.60 -16.92 -10.07
C ARG A 183 -1.39 -17.56 -10.72
N GLN A 184 -1.51 -18.00 -11.98
CA GLN A 184 -0.39 -18.59 -12.73
C GLN A 184 0.71 -17.55 -12.98
N ARG A 185 0.35 -16.34 -13.44
CA ARG A 185 1.32 -15.24 -13.60
C ARG A 185 1.98 -14.88 -12.28
N PHE A 186 1.21 -14.74 -11.20
CA PHE A 186 1.76 -14.48 -9.87
C PHE A 186 2.81 -15.53 -9.47
N ARG A 187 2.55 -16.82 -9.77
CA ARG A 187 3.49 -17.90 -9.48
C ARG A 187 4.74 -17.89 -10.37
N LEU A 188 4.61 -17.51 -11.65
CA LEU A 188 5.67 -17.65 -12.64
C LEU A 188 6.52 -16.39 -12.83
N GLU A 189 5.95 -15.20 -12.59
CA GLU A 189 6.59 -13.91 -12.84
C GLU A 189 7.16 -13.27 -11.57
N ARG A 190 6.85 -13.82 -10.39
CA ARG A 190 7.45 -13.39 -9.11
C ARG A 190 8.69 -14.24 -8.82
N GLY A 191 9.71 -13.60 -8.26
CA GLY A 191 10.93 -14.27 -7.79
C GLY A 191 11.72 -13.34 -6.88
N SER A 192 12.73 -13.86 -6.19
CA SER A 192 13.68 -13.09 -5.39
C SER A 192 14.84 -13.99 -5.03
N ASN A 193 16.02 -13.41 -4.87
CA ASN A 193 17.19 -14.13 -4.38
C ASN A 193 17.60 -13.60 -3.01
N ALA A 194 18.07 -14.50 -2.15
CA ALA A 194 18.76 -14.13 -0.93
C ALA A 194 19.89 -15.14 -0.67
N ILE A 195 21.05 -14.64 -0.24
CA ILE A 195 22.19 -15.47 0.16
C ILE A 195 22.63 -15.02 1.55
N ALA A 196 22.69 -15.96 2.48
CA ALA A 196 23.27 -15.77 3.79
C ALA A 196 24.58 -16.56 3.89
N VAL A 197 25.68 -15.86 4.15
CA VAL A 197 27.01 -16.45 4.32
C VAL A 197 27.38 -16.36 5.80
N GLY A 198 27.65 -17.50 6.42
CA GLY A 198 28.13 -17.57 7.80
C GLY A 198 29.58 -17.07 7.94
N SER A 199 29.96 -16.70 9.15
CA SER A 199 31.31 -16.21 9.48
C SER A 199 32.44 -17.15 9.03
N GLU A 200 32.23 -18.47 9.10
CA GLU A 200 33.18 -19.50 8.66
C GLU A 200 33.48 -19.48 7.15
N ARG A 201 32.68 -18.75 6.37
CA ARG A 201 32.75 -18.67 4.91
C ARG A 201 32.95 -17.24 4.40
N SER A 202 32.98 -16.24 5.29
CA SER A 202 33.24 -14.83 4.97
C SER A 202 34.72 -14.47 5.19
N ALA A 203 35.30 -13.63 4.34
CA ALA A 203 36.70 -13.22 4.46
C ALA A 203 37.02 -12.40 5.71
N ASP A 204 36.04 -11.66 6.26
CA ASP A 204 36.20 -10.82 7.45
C ASP A 204 35.71 -11.48 8.76
N GLY A 205 35.31 -12.75 8.68
CA GLY A 205 34.78 -13.52 9.81
C GLY A 205 33.41 -13.05 10.32
N LYS A 206 32.66 -12.23 9.57
CA LYS A 206 31.32 -11.76 9.94
C LYS A 206 30.25 -12.37 9.03
N GLY A 207 29.04 -12.55 9.55
CA GLY A 207 27.91 -12.94 8.71
C GLY A 207 27.62 -11.92 7.62
N MET A 208 27.38 -12.37 6.39
CA MET A 208 27.00 -11.50 5.26
C MET A 208 25.61 -11.89 4.74
N LEU A 209 24.82 -10.88 4.36
CA LEU A 209 23.51 -11.07 3.75
C LEU A 209 23.46 -10.30 2.42
N LEU A 210 23.20 -11.02 1.33
CA LEU A 210 22.74 -10.44 0.08
C LEU A 210 21.23 -10.63 0.01
N ALA A 211 20.48 -9.53 -0.01
CA ALA A 211 19.06 -9.53 -0.32
C ALA A 211 18.85 -8.90 -1.70
N ASN A 212 18.24 -9.63 -2.63
CA ASN A 212 17.97 -9.17 -3.99
C ASN A 212 16.50 -9.50 -4.36
N PRO A 213 15.55 -8.71 -3.85
CA PRO A 213 14.15 -8.89 -4.19
C PRO A 213 13.88 -8.50 -5.65
N HIS A 214 13.13 -9.32 -6.39
CA HIS A 214 12.65 -8.96 -7.73
C HIS A 214 11.20 -8.48 -7.64
N PHE A 215 11.04 -7.16 -7.57
CA PHE A 215 9.76 -6.48 -7.48
C PHE A 215 9.57 -5.50 -8.65
N PRO A 216 8.33 -5.06 -8.93
CA PRO A 216 8.05 -4.09 -9.98
C PRO A 216 8.87 -2.80 -9.82
N TRP A 217 9.32 -2.24 -10.95
CA TRP A 217 10.06 -0.97 -10.96
C TRP A 217 9.14 0.24 -10.74
N ASN A 218 7.87 0.11 -11.10
CA ASN A 218 6.86 1.17 -11.03
C ASN A 218 5.65 0.71 -10.20
N GLY A 219 4.84 1.69 -9.76
CA GLY A 219 3.59 1.44 -9.05
C GLY A 219 3.75 1.13 -7.55
N ALA A 220 2.64 0.75 -6.92
CA ALA A 220 2.48 0.59 -5.46
C ALA A 220 3.49 -0.34 -4.77
N MET A 221 4.02 -1.30 -5.53
CA MET A 221 4.83 -2.40 -5.02
C MET A 221 6.34 -2.14 -5.16
N ARG A 222 6.75 -0.96 -5.66
CA ARG A 222 8.16 -0.56 -5.75
C ARG A 222 8.70 -0.17 -4.37
N PHE A 223 10.01 -0.39 -4.16
CA PHE A 223 10.73 0.04 -2.96
C PHE A 223 11.28 1.47 -3.10
#